data_AF-A0A349MDD2-F1
#
_entry.id   AF-A0A349MDD2-F1
#
_cell.length_a   1.000
_cell.length_b   1.000
_cell.length_c   1.000
_cell.angle_alpha   90.00
_cell.angle_beta   90.00
_cell.angle_gamma   90.00
#
_symmetry.space_group_name_H-M   'P 1'
#
loop_
_entity.id
_entity.type
_entity.pdbx_description
1 polymer ?
#
loop_
_entity_poly.entity_id
_entity_poly.type
_entity_poly.pdbx_seq_one_letter_code
_entity_poly.pdbx_strand_id
1 'polypeptide(L)'
;PHGGGGPGIGPIGVAEHLVPFLPGHDVIPVGDEMSIDAISAAPYGSALIAQIPYAYIKMLGQSGLTESTKVAILNANYLKARLEGAYDILYQAKNGTVAHEMILDCRAFKEVGIEVMDIAKRLIDYG
;
A
#
# COMPACT_ATOMS: atom_id res chain seq x y z
N PRO A 1 9.48 -6.91 -3.01
CA PRO A 1 9.79 -7.12 -1.57
C PRO A 1 10.12 -5.78 -0.93
N HIS A 2 9.89 -5.58 0.37
CA HIS A 2 10.17 -4.30 1.03
C HIS A 2 11.66 -3.97 1.17
N GLY A 3 12.52 -5.00 1.30
CA GLY A 3 13.98 -4.85 1.25
C GLY A 3 14.62 -3.96 2.33
N GLY A 4 13.93 -3.69 3.44
CA GLY A 4 14.43 -2.82 4.51
C GLY A 4 14.40 -1.32 4.18
N GLY A 5 13.68 -0.91 3.14
CA GLY A 5 13.58 0.49 2.70
C GLY A 5 13.65 0.69 1.19
N GLY A 6 13.57 -0.37 0.39
CA GLY A 6 13.67 -0.35 -1.06
C GLY A 6 14.33 -1.62 -1.62
N PRO A 7 14.29 -1.85 -2.95
CA PRO A 7 13.77 -0.95 -3.99
C PRO A 7 12.24 -1.00 -4.16
N GLY A 8 11.69 0.04 -4.77
CA GLY A 8 10.29 0.13 -5.17
C GLY A 8 10.12 0.61 -6.61
N ILE A 9 8.94 0.37 -7.19
CA ILE A 9 8.49 0.98 -8.44
C ILE A 9 7.12 1.60 -8.22
N GLY A 10 6.88 2.77 -8.81
CA GLY A 10 5.61 3.50 -8.72
C GLY A 10 5.09 3.87 -10.11
N PRO A 11 4.62 2.88 -10.91
CA PRO A 11 4.02 3.19 -12.20
C PRO A 11 2.74 4.01 -12.01
N ILE A 12 2.50 4.96 -12.90
CA ILE A 12 1.27 5.74 -12.94
C ILE A 12 0.35 5.24 -14.06
N GLY A 13 -0.94 5.11 -13.74
CA GLY A 13 -2.00 5.00 -14.74
C GLY A 13 -2.69 6.35 -14.85
N VAL A 14 -2.87 6.85 -16.07
CA VAL A 14 -3.50 8.15 -16.33
C VAL A 14 -4.71 8.00 -17.23
N ALA A 15 -5.64 8.95 -17.14
CA ALA A 15 -6.73 9.05 -18.10
C ALA A 15 -6.19 9.40 -19.50
N GLU A 16 -6.93 9.06 -20.55
CA GLU A 16 -6.46 9.17 -21.95
C GLU A 16 -5.95 10.57 -22.32
N HIS A 17 -6.65 11.62 -21.89
CA HIS A 17 -6.26 13.01 -22.17
C HIS A 17 -4.93 13.43 -21.50
N LEU A 18 -4.39 12.63 -20.58
CA LEU A 18 -3.11 12.86 -19.93
C LEU A 18 -1.96 12.08 -20.57
N VAL A 19 -2.24 11.11 -21.46
CA VAL A 19 -1.22 10.27 -22.11
C VAL A 19 -0.14 11.11 -22.82
N PRO A 20 -0.47 12.17 -23.58
CA PRO A 20 0.54 12.96 -24.28
C PRO A 20 1.55 13.64 -23.34
N PHE A 21 1.24 13.76 -22.05
CA PHE A 21 2.07 14.44 -21.05
C PHE A 21 2.85 13.45 -20.17
N LEU A 22 2.82 12.15 -20.47
CA LEU A 22 3.63 11.17 -19.74
C LEU A 22 5.13 11.46 -19.90
N PRO A 23 5.98 11.06 -18.93
CA PRO A 23 7.43 11.30 -19.02
C PRO A 23 8.08 10.70 -20.27
N GLY A 24 8.91 11.50 -20.93
CA GLY A 24 9.81 11.07 -22.00
C GLY A 24 11.19 10.63 -21.48
N HIS A 25 12.15 10.41 -22.38
CA HIS A 25 13.55 10.15 -22.03
C HIS A 25 14.53 10.53 -23.15
N ASP A 26 15.64 11.20 -22.81
CA ASP A 26 16.58 11.78 -23.80
C ASP A 26 17.36 10.73 -24.59
N VAL A 27 17.68 9.59 -23.97
CA VAL A 27 18.52 8.55 -24.58
C VAL A 27 17.72 7.50 -25.36
N ILE A 28 16.52 7.16 -24.88
CA ILE A 28 15.66 6.12 -25.45
C ILE A 28 14.33 6.79 -25.75
N PRO A 29 13.92 6.93 -27.02
CA PRO A 29 12.72 7.67 -27.37
C PRO A 29 11.48 6.93 -26.85
N VAL A 30 10.93 7.46 -25.77
CA VAL A 30 9.65 7.08 -25.16
C VAL A 30 8.84 8.35 -24.94
N GLY A 31 7.51 8.24 -24.98
CA GLY A 31 6.61 9.40 -24.87
C GLY A 31 6.17 9.98 -26.21
N ASP A 32 5.47 11.11 -26.15
CA ASP A 32 4.86 11.85 -27.27
C ASP A 32 5.47 13.25 -27.40
N GLU A 33 5.03 14.04 -28.39
CA GLU A 33 5.54 15.41 -28.61
C GLU A 33 5.35 16.36 -27.41
N MET A 34 4.35 16.10 -26.58
CA MET A 34 4.02 16.91 -25.39
C MET A 34 4.54 16.31 -24.08
N SER A 35 5.38 15.27 -24.17
CA SER A 35 5.92 14.60 -23.00
C SER A 35 6.69 15.55 -22.11
N ILE A 36 6.52 15.37 -20.80
CA ILE A 36 7.37 16.06 -19.82
C ILE A 36 8.77 15.42 -19.81
N ASP A 37 9.73 16.14 -19.21
CA ASP A 37 11.10 15.68 -19.05
C ASP A 37 11.20 14.34 -18.30
N ALA A 38 12.33 13.66 -18.50
CA ALA A 38 12.63 12.41 -17.82
C ALA A 38 12.61 12.58 -16.28
N ILE A 39 11.79 11.76 -15.60
CA ILE A 39 11.71 11.74 -14.13
C ILE A 39 12.66 10.69 -13.50
N SER A 40 13.34 9.90 -14.32
CA SER A 40 14.20 8.79 -13.89
C SER A 40 15.35 8.61 -14.88
N ALA A 41 16.52 8.21 -14.37
CA ALA A 41 17.74 8.06 -15.16
C ALA A 41 17.69 6.95 -16.23
N ALA A 42 16.73 6.02 -16.10
CA ALA A 42 16.42 5.02 -17.11
C ALA A 42 14.93 5.15 -17.48
N PRO A 43 14.55 4.93 -18.76
CA PRO A 43 13.19 5.22 -19.25
C PRO A 43 12.08 4.43 -18.55
N TYR A 44 12.41 3.27 -17.96
CA TYR A 44 11.47 2.42 -17.24
C TYR A 44 11.91 2.16 -15.78
N GLY A 45 12.78 3.03 -15.24
CA GLY A 45 13.30 2.91 -13.88
C GLY A 45 13.95 1.54 -13.60
N SER A 46 13.63 0.95 -12.44
CA SER A 46 14.10 -0.38 -12.04
C SER A 46 13.31 -1.50 -12.74
N ALA A 47 13.42 -1.61 -14.06
CA ALA A 47 12.55 -2.45 -14.90
C ALA A 47 12.52 -3.94 -14.51
N LEU A 48 13.65 -4.51 -14.04
CA LEU A 48 13.71 -5.94 -13.71
C LEU A 48 12.81 -6.33 -12.53
N ILE A 49 12.60 -5.44 -11.55
CA ILE A 49 11.72 -5.75 -10.42
C ILE A 49 10.23 -5.68 -10.78
N ALA A 50 9.87 -5.12 -11.95
CA ALA A 50 8.50 -5.16 -12.46
C ALA A 50 8.05 -6.58 -12.87
N GLN A 51 8.98 -7.53 -13.03
CA GLN A 51 8.64 -8.94 -13.25
C GLN A 51 7.94 -9.56 -12.02
N ILE A 52 8.17 -9.02 -10.82
CA ILE A 52 7.53 -9.49 -9.58
C ILE A 52 6.00 -9.25 -9.60
N PRO A 53 5.49 -8.01 -9.77
CA PRO A 53 4.05 -7.80 -9.89
C PRO A 53 3.46 -8.42 -11.15
N TYR A 54 4.21 -8.49 -12.26
CA TYR A 54 3.76 -9.21 -13.46
C TYR A 54 3.47 -10.68 -13.15
N ALA A 55 4.41 -11.40 -12.53
CA ALA A 55 4.23 -12.79 -12.15
C ALA A 55 3.06 -12.95 -11.17
N TYR A 56 2.95 -12.09 -10.15
CA TYR A 56 1.83 -12.10 -9.20
C TYR A 56 0.47 -11.98 -9.91
N ILE A 57 0.32 -11.00 -10.81
CA ILE A 57 -0.91 -10.78 -11.58
C ILE A 57 -1.21 -12.00 -12.47
N LYS A 58 -0.19 -12.53 -13.16
CA LYS A 58 -0.36 -13.66 -14.09
C LYS A 58 -0.68 -14.98 -13.39
N MET A 59 -0.06 -15.24 -12.23
CA MET A 59 -0.30 -16.47 -11.47
C MET A 59 -1.66 -16.47 -10.78
N LEU A 60 -2.08 -15.34 -10.22
CA LEU A 60 -3.38 -15.25 -9.53
C LEU A 60 -4.56 -15.12 -10.51
N GLY A 61 -4.36 -14.40 -11.61
CA GLY A 61 -5.45 -14.03 -12.51
C GLY A 61 -6.52 -13.19 -11.81
N GLN A 62 -7.62 -12.93 -12.53
CA GLN A 62 -8.70 -12.06 -12.03
C GLN A 62 -9.33 -12.59 -10.74
N SER A 63 -9.60 -13.89 -10.67
CA SER A 63 -10.24 -14.51 -9.51
C SER A 63 -9.32 -14.47 -8.28
N GLY A 64 -8.04 -14.83 -8.42
CA GLY A 64 -7.09 -14.79 -7.31
C GLY A 64 -6.82 -13.37 -6.81
N LEU A 65 -6.75 -12.38 -7.70
CA LEU A 65 -6.61 -10.97 -7.31
C LEU A 65 -7.84 -10.47 -6.53
N THR A 66 -9.03 -10.83 -7.00
CA THR A 66 -10.29 -10.51 -6.32
C THR A 66 -10.33 -11.16 -4.94
N GLU A 67 -9.95 -12.44 -4.84
CA GLU A 67 -9.96 -13.17 -3.58
C GLU A 67 -8.92 -12.63 -2.59
N SER A 68 -7.71 -12.32 -3.05
CA SER A 68 -6.68 -11.69 -2.21
C SER A 68 -7.17 -10.39 -1.58
N THR A 69 -7.95 -9.60 -2.33
CA THR A 69 -8.51 -8.34 -1.82
C THR A 69 -9.61 -8.58 -0.80
N LYS A 70 -10.51 -9.53 -1.06
CA LYS A 70 -11.56 -9.93 -0.12
C LYS A 70 -10.97 -10.42 1.20
N VAL A 71 -9.95 -11.27 1.14
CA VAL A 71 -9.29 -11.82 2.32
C VAL A 71 -8.56 -10.72 3.11
N ALA A 72 -7.93 -9.74 2.44
CA ALA A 72 -7.30 -8.60 3.13
C ALA A 72 -8.34 -7.81 3.97
N ILE A 73 -9.50 -7.50 3.37
CA ILE A 73 -10.59 -6.79 4.06
C ILE A 73 -11.18 -7.67 5.18
N LEU A 74 -11.40 -8.96 4.93
CA LEU A 74 -11.90 -9.90 5.92
C LEU A 74 -10.98 -9.98 7.15
N ASN A 75 -9.67 -10.12 6.92
CA ASN A 75 -8.69 -10.24 8.01
C ASN A 75 -8.63 -8.98 8.87
N ALA A 76 -8.68 -7.80 8.25
CA ALA A 76 -8.74 -6.52 9.00
C ALA A 76 -10.00 -6.44 9.88
N ASN A 77 -11.17 -6.82 9.34
CA ASN A 77 -12.41 -6.81 10.11
C ASN A 77 -12.49 -7.92 11.16
N TYR A 78 -11.84 -9.07 10.94
CA TYR A 78 -11.68 -10.11 11.96
C TYR A 78 -10.85 -9.60 13.15
N LEU A 79 -9.70 -8.97 12.87
CA LEU A 79 -8.86 -8.37 13.91
C LEU A 79 -9.59 -7.26 14.66
N LYS A 80 -10.33 -6.41 13.94
CA LYS A 80 -11.20 -5.39 14.54
C LYS A 80 -12.15 -6.01 15.57
N ALA A 81 -12.94 -7.02 15.17
CA ALA A 81 -13.90 -7.68 16.05
C ALA A 81 -13.22 -8.37 17.24
N ARG A 82 -12.00 -8.88 17.06
CA ARG A 82 -11.19 -9.50 18.12
C ARG A 82 -10.63 -8.51 19.14
N LEU A 83 -10.44 -7.25 18.75
CA LEU A 83 -9.85 -6.19 19.59
C LEU A 83 -10.91 -5.23 20.16
N GLU A 84 -12.16 -5.38 19.72
CA GLU A 84 -13.30 -4.60 20.19
C GLU A 84 -13.49 -4.75 21.71
N GLY A 85 -13.77 -3.63 22.37
CA GLY A 85 -13.88 -3.53 23.83
C GLY A 85 -12.53 -3.38 24.57
N ALA A 86 -11.41 -3.77 23.95
CA ALA A 86 -10.07 -3.51 24.49
C ALA A 86 -9.44 -2.23 23.91
N TYR A 87 -9.72 -1.94 22.64
CA TYR A 87 -9.27 -0.74 21.94
C TYR A 87 -10.44 -0.10 21.20
N ASP A 88 -10.46 1.23 21.16
CA ASP A 88 -11.36 1.97 20.29
C ASP A 88 -10.80 1.99 18.85
N ILE A 89 -11.71 1.92 17.87
CA ILE A 89 -11.36 2.01 16.44
C ILE A 89 -11.65 3.42 15.97
N LEU A 90 -10.60 4.17 15.61
CA LEU A 90 -10.69 5.62 15.38
C LEU A 90 -11.60 5.98 14.21
N TYR A 91 -11.56 5.22 13.12
CA TYR A 91 -12.36 5.45 11.91
C TYR A 91 -13.01 4.17 11.41
N GLN A 92 -14.30 4.27 11.06
CA GLN A 92 -15.11 3.17 10.54
C GLN A 92 -16.05 3.68 9.46
N ALA A 93 -16.43 2.80 8.54
CA ALA A 93 -17.51 3.08 7.60
C ALA A 93 -18.88 3.11 8.29
N LYS A 94 -19.91 3.62 7.60
CA LYS A 94 -21.28 3.76 8.14
C LYS A 94 -21.90 2.44 8.63
N ASN A 95 -21.45 1.31 8.08
CA ASN A 95 -21.87 -0.04 8.43
C ASN A 95 -20.97 -0.69 9.50
N GLY A 96 -20.07 0.06 10.14
CA GLY A 96 -19.20 -0.44 11.21
C GLY A 96 -18.03 -1.31 10.75
N THR A 97 -17.72 -1.35 9.45
CA THR A 97 -16.57 -2.09 8.91
C THR A 97 -15.38 -1.18 8.63
N VAL A 98 -14.20 -1.78 8.51
CA VAL A 98 -12.97 -1.15 8.01
C VAL A 98 -12.60 -1.70 6.63
N ALA A 99 -11.64 -1.07 5.96
CA ALA A 99 -11.12 -1.56 4.68
C ALA A 99 -10.08 -2.69 4.93
N HIS A 100 -8.89 -2.58 4.34
CA HIS A 100 -7.80 -3.55 4.51
C HIS A 100 -6.88 -3.24 5.71
N GLU A 101 -7.17 -2.18 6.45
CA GLU A 101 -6.43 -1.72 7.62
C GLU A 101 -7.37 -0.97 8.59
N MET A 102 -6.90 -0.73 9.82
CA MET A 102 -7.62 0.04 10.84
C MET A 102 -6.64 0.79 11.74
N ILE A 103 -7.13 1.82 12.43
CA ILE A 103 -6.38 2.59 13.42
C ILE A 103 -6.96 2.29 14.80
N LEU A 104 -6.14 1.71 15.69
CA LEU A 104 -6.46 1.57 17.12
C LEU A 104 -6.16 2.91 17.82
N ASP A 105 -7.14 3.46 18.52
CA ASP A 105 -6.95 4.67 19.32
C ASP A 105 -6.39 4.31 20.69
N CYS A 106 -5.11 4.60 20.87
CA CYS A 106 -4.39 4.34 22.11
C CYS A 106 -4.23 5.58 22.99
N ARG A 107 -4.82 6.73 22.63
CA ARG A 107 -4.58 8.02 23.32
C ARG A 107 -5.03 8.00 24.77
N ALA A 108 -6.10 7.26 25.10
CA ALA A 108 -6.62 7.14 26.46
C ALA A 108 -5.61 6.51 27.43
N PHE A 109 -4.70 5.65 26.96
CA PHE A 109 -3.69 5.01 27.82
C PHE A 109 -2.66 6.00 28.39
N LYS A 110 -2.55 7.20 27.81
CA LYS A 110 -1.71 8.27 28.36
C LYS A 110 -2.12 8.67 29.77
N GLU A 111 -3.40 8.52 30.13
CA GLU A 111 -3.91 8.80 31.48
C GLU A 111 -3.26 7.93 32.56
N VAL A 112 -2.82 6.72 32.19
CA VAL A 112 -2.07 5.79 33.05
C VAL A 112 -0.58 5.76 32.74
N GLY A 113 -0.08 6.75 32.00
CA GLY A 113 1.34 6.93 31.70
C GLY A 113 1.89 6.04 30.58
N ILE A 114 1.02 5.44 29.75
CA ILE A 114 1.42 4.59 28.62
C ILE A 114 1.28 5.34 27.31
N GLU A 115 2.36 5.42 26.53
CA GLU A 115 2.39 6.02 25.20
C GLU A 115 2.36 4.94 24.10
N VAL A 116 2.05 5.34 22.86
CA VAL A 116 2.03 4.42 21.70
C VAL A 116 3.36 3.70 21.49
N MET A 117 4.48 4.33 21.87
CA MET A 117 5.81 3.72 21.79
C MET A 117 5.99 2.58 22.78
N ASP A 118 5.41 2.66 23.98
CA ASP A 118 5.50 1.58 24.96
C ASP A 118 4.77 0.34 24.44
N ILE A 119 3.59 0.54 23.85
CA ILE A 119 2.82 -0.54 23.20
C ILE A 119 3.63 -1.13 22.03
N ALA A 120 4.16 -0.28 21.15
CA ALA A 120 4.94 -0.73 19.98
C ALA A 120 6.22 -1.49 20.38
N LYS A 121 6.94 -1.04 21.42
CA LYS A 121 8.13 -1.73 21.91
C LYS A 121 7.78 -3.01 22.65
N ARG A 122 6.67 -3.02 23.40
CA ARG A 122 6.21 -4.23 24.08
C ARG A 122 5.79 -5.31 23.09
N LEU A 123 5.21 -4.96 21.93
CA LEU A 123 4.89 -5.94 20.90
C LEU A 123 6.11 -6.74 20.42
N ILE A 124 7.31 -6.16 20.41
CA ILE A 124 8.55 -6.87 20.05
C ILE A 124 8.80 -8.06 20.99
N ASP A 125 8.44 -7.94 22.26
CA ASP A 125 8.58 -9.04 23.23
C ASP A 125 7.60 -10.20 22.94
N TYR A 126 6.58 -9.97 22.11
CA TYR A 126 5.58 -10.95 21.67
C TYR A 126 5.82 -11.48 20.24
N GLY A 127 6.88 -11.01 19.56
CA GLY A 127 7.27 -11.42 18.21
C GLY A 127 6.76 -10.51 17.10
#